data_AF-A0A972KYD5-F1
#
_entry.id   AF-A0A972KYD5-F1
#
_cell.length_a   1.000
_cell.length_b   1.000
_cell.length_c   1.000
_cell.angle_alpha   90.00
_cell.angle_beta   90.00
_cell.angle_gamma   90.00
#
_symmetry.space_group_name_H-M   'P 1'
#
loop_
_entity.id
_entity.type
_entity.pdbx_description
1 polymer ?
#
loop_
_entity_poly.entity_id
_entity_poly.type
_entity_poly.pdbx_seq_one_letter_code
_entity_poly.pdbx_strand_id
1 'polypeptide(L)'
;MISEQAAVEGLYQSLVDMGKLESNPVLEILPEPDKFKQGEKYRAGNLKFPDMGLRAYYHNHAAPYIKENEHGHFHIFISDDVSRRTEYWQHLAALSIDSMGQPQSWFCVNNWVTGDKWLPAEKAKSDLLKLFQQDTIKLSPVERWIFYMLAVYFPKLLDLLEKRDSTIESLTTTGHTEDTFKDRSIYYLAEMPVDLLDDLTKTLESNSA
;
A
#
# COMPACT_ATOMS: atom_id res chain seq x y z
N MET A 1 11.50 4.95 -15.67
CA MET A 1 10.32 5.62 -15.08
C MET A 1 9.14 5.21 -15.91
N ILE A 2 8.21 4.46 -15.33
CA ILE A 2 6.92 4.19 -15.98
C ILE A 2 6.22 5.51 -16.28
N SER A 3 5.59 5.64 -17.44
CA SER A 3 4.75 6.81 -17.73
C SER A 3 3.43 6.71 -16.96
N GLU A 4 2.80 7.86 -16.71
CA GLU A 4 1.48 7.90 -16.06
C GLU A 4 0.44 7.09 -16.84
N GLN A 5 0.44 7.24 -18.18
CA GLN A 5 -0.42 6.45 -19.06
C GLN A 5 -0.18 4.94 -18.93
N ALA A 6 1.08 4.48 -18.95
CA ALA A 6 1.40 3.06 -18.80
C ALA A 6 1.03 2.51 -17.41
N ALA A 7 1.09 3.35 -16.37
CA ALA A 7 0.64 2.98 -15.03
C ALA A 7 -0.88 2.77 -14.99
N VAL A 8 -1.66 3.68 -15.60
CA VAL A 8 -3.11 3.56 -15.69
C VAL A 8 -3.55 2.37 -16.54
N GLU A 9 -2.94 2.18 -17.71
CA GLU A 9 -3.21 1.03 -18.58
C GLU A 9 -2.91 -0.29 -17.87
N GLY A 10 -1.78 -0.35 -17.14
CA GLY A 10 -1.40 -1.50 -16.34
C GLY A 10 -2.39 -1.78 -15.19
N LEU A 11 -2.85 -0.75 -14.50
CA LEU A 11 -3.85 -0.88 -13.44
C LEU A 11 -5.18 -1.39 -14.00
N TYR A 12 -5.66 -0.78 -15.09
CA TYR A 12 -6.88 -1.17 -15.78
C TYR A 12 -6.80 -2.63 -16.25
N GLN A 13 -5.69 -3.03 -16.88
CA GLN A 13 -5.51 -4.41 -17.34
C GLN A 13 -5.52 -5.39 -16.16
N SER A 14 -4.96 -5.02 -15.01
CA SER A 14 -4.98 -5.86 -13.80
C SER A 14 -6.41 -6.08 -13.29
N LEU A 15 -7.25 -5.03 -13.32
CA LEU A 15 -8.67 -5.14 -12.97
C LEU A 15 -9.44 -6.01 -13.97
N VAL A 16 -9.19 -5.84 -15.27
CA VAL A 16 -9.80 -6.67 -16.34
C VAL A 16 -9.42 -8.14 -16.18
N ASP A 17 -8.16 -8.43 -15.88
CA ASP A 17 -7.67 -9.80 -15.70
C ASP A 17 -8.32 -10.47 -14.49
N MET A 18 -8.42 -9.78 -13.35
CA MET A 18 -9.15 -10.28 -12.18
C MET A 18 -10.65 -10.46 -12.47
N GLY A 19 -11.27 -9.53 -13.21
CA GLY A 19 -12.67 -9.64 -13.60
C GLY A 19 -12.97 -10.86 -14.48
N LYS A 20 -12.07 -11.23 -15.40
CA LYS A 20 -12.18 -12.47 -16.20
C LYS A 20 -12.11 -13.74 -15.35
N LEU A 21 -11.50 -13.65 -14.16
CA LEU A 21 -11.39 -14.74 -13.19
C LEU A 21 -12.52 -14.68 -12.14
N GLU A 22 -13.51 -13.80 -12.31
CA GLU A 22 -14.56 -13.54 -11.32
C GLU A 22 -13.99 -13.20 -9.92
N SER A 23 -12.85 -12.49 -9.93
CA SER A 23 -12.03 -12.22 -8.75
C SER A 23 -11.88 -10.71 -8.51
N ASN A 24 -11.22 -10.36 -7.41
CA ASN A 24 -10.87 -8.99 -7.02
C ASN A 24 -9.59 -9.01 -6.16
N PRO A 25 -8.99 -7.86 -5.80
CA PRO A 25 -7.76 -7.83 -5.02
C PRO A 25 -7.80 -8.63 -3.71
N VAL A 26 -8.97 -8.71 -3.06
CA VAL A 26 -9.16 -9.45 -1.80
C VAL A 26 -9.36 -10.95 -2.07
N LEU A 27 -10.11 -11.34 -3.09
CA LEU A 27 -10.32 -12.76 -3.42
C LEU A 27 -9.03 -13.42 -3.93
N GLU A 28 -8.16 -12.68 -4.63
CA GLU A 28 -6.85 -13.18 -5.08
C GLU A 28 -5.89 -13.54 -3.93
N ILE A 29 -6.11 -12.99 -2.73
CA ILE A 29 -5.24 -13.20 -1.56
C ILE A 29 -5.86 -14.11 -0.50
N LEU A 30 -7.19 -14.25 -0.49
CA LEU A 30 -7.91 -15.09 0.45
C LEU A 30 -8.06 -16.48 -0.17
N PRO A 31 -7.27 -17.49 0.26
CA PRO A 31 -7.26 -18.80 -0.38
C PRO A 31 -8.60 -19.53 -0.23
N GLU A 32 -9.36 -19.23 0.83
CA GLU A 32 -10.67 -19.78 1.12
C GLU A 32 -11.49 -18.67 1.82
N PRO A 33 -12.30 -17.88 1.10
CA PRO A 33 -13.04 -16.74 1.68
C PRO A 33 -13.87 -17.14 2.91
N ASP A 34 -14.45 -18.33 2.89
CA ASP A 34 -15.24 -18.89 4.01
C ASP A 34 -14.41 -19.22 5.26
N LYS A 35 -13.08 -19.30 5.14
CA LYS A 35 -12.14 -19.54 6.25
C LYS A 35 -11.39 -18.28 6.65
N PHE A 36 -11.80 -17.12 6.18
CA PHE A 36 -11.25 -15.84 6.61
C PHE A 36 -11.43 -15.66 8.13
N LYS A 37 -10.36 -15.18 8.78
CA LYS A 37 -10.26 -14.99 10.23
C LYS A 37 -9.78 -13.58 10.49
N GLN A 38 -10.52 -12.87 11.34
CA GLN A 38 -10.18 -11.50 11.67
C GLN A 38 -8.88 -11.42 12.49
N GLY A 39 -8.09 -10.38 12.25
CA GLY A 39 -6.83 -10.15 12.96
C GLY A 39 -5.64 -10.99 12.49
N GLU A 40 -5.86 -11.96 11.58
CA GLU A 40 -4.79 -12.75 10.98
C GLU A 40 -4.10 -11.98 9.85
N LYS A 41 -2.77 -12.14 9.75
CA LYS A 41 -1.97 -11.54 8.67
C LYS A 41 -1.87 -12.51 7.49
N TYR A 42 -2.58 -12.20 6.42
CA TYR A 42 -2.54 -12.95 5.17
C TYR A 42 -1.32 -12.54 4.34
N ARG A 43 -0.16 -13.07 4.77
CA ARG A 43 1.12 -13.07 4.01
C ARG A 43 1.24 -14.31 3.12
N ALA A 44 0.74 -15.44 3.63
CA ALA A 44 1.15 -16.76 3.19
C ALA A 44 0.29 -17.25 2.01
N GLY A 45 0.83 -17.10 0.79
CA GLY A 45 0.34 -17.81 -0.39
C GLY A 45 0.66 -17.11 -1.71
N ASN A 46 0.20 -15.87 -1.87
CA ASN A 46 -0.04 -15.32 -3.21
C ASN A 46 0.71 -14.01 -3.55
N LEU A 47 1.27 -13.29 -2.57
CA LEU A 47 2.05 -12.07 -2.81
C LEU A 47 3.54 -12.35 -2.60
N LYS A 48 4.31 -12.36 -3.70
CA LYS A 48 5.71 -12.78 -3.79
C LYS A 48 6.63 -11.69 -4.35
N PHE A 49 6.15 -10.84 -5.25
CA PHE A 49 6.91 -9.71 -5.84
C PHE A 49 8.39 -10.05 -6.11
N PRO A 50 8.67 -11.05 -6.98
CA PRO A 50 10.02 -11.57 -7.17
C PRO A 50 11.00 -10.47 -7.55
N ASP A 51 12.07 -10.34 -6.76
CA ASP A 51 13.20 -9.42 -6.97
C ASP A 51 12.86 -7.93 -7.00
N MET A 52 11.63 -7.53 -6.60
CA MET A 52 11.18 -6.13 -6.70
C MET A 52 11.48 -5.24 -5.50
N GLY A 53 11.89 -5.83 -4.38
CA GLY A 53 11.98 -5.07 -3.12
C GLY A 53 10.63 -4.61 -2.62
N LEU A 54 9.54 -5.31 -2.97
CA LEU A 54 8.16 -5.03 -2.56
C LEU A 54 7.62 -6.22 -1.77
N ARG A 55 6.88 -5.93 -0.68
CA ARG A 55 6.13 -6.94 0.09
C ARG A 55 4.82 -6.33 0.51
N ALA A 56 3.80 -7.17 0.63
CA ALA A 56 2.55 -6.76 1.23
C ALA A 56 1.93 -7.91 2.02
N TYR A 57 1.08 -7.56 2.96
CA TYR A 57 0.13 -8.50 3.55
C TYR A 57 -1.20 -7.81 3.72
N TYR A 58 -2.26 -8.60 3.67
CA TYR A 58 -3.59 -8.13 3.98
C TYR A 58 -3.99 -8.59 5.37
N HIS A 59 -4.72 -7.75 6.09
CA HIS A 59 -5.42 -8.16 7.29
C HIS A 59 -6.66 -7.30 7.46
N ASN A 60 -7.46 -7.63 8.47
CA ASN A 60 -8.46 -6.72 8.98
C ASN A 60 -8.44 -6.72 10.50
N HIS A 61 -9.12 -5.73 11.06
CA HIS A 61 -9.26 -5.61 12.49
C HIS A 61 -10.44 -6.42 12.98
N ALA A 62 -10.25 -7.08 14.13
CA ALA A 62 -11.36 -7.59 14.93
C ALA A 62 -11.89 -6.48 15.86
N ALA A 63 -13.09 -6.68 16.40
CA ALA A 63 -13.61 -5.80 17.45
C ALA A 63 -12.58 -5.68 18.61
N PRO A 64 -12.39 -4.48 19.19
CA PRO A 64 -13.16 -3.25 18.99
C PRO A 64 -12.62 -2.30 17.90
N TYR A 65 -11.62 -2.68 17.11
CA TYR A 65 -10.89 -1.78 16.20
C TYR A 65 -11.41 -1.79 14.75
N ILE A 66 -12.65 -2.25 14.53
CA ILE A 66 -13.28 -2.32 13.20
C ILE A 66 -13.58 -0.91 12.71
N LYS A 67 -13.14 -0.58 11.50
CA LYS A 67 -13.50 0.66 10.80
C LYS A 67 -14.78 0.42 10.00
N GLU A 68 -15.71 1.36 10.06
CA GLU A 68 -16.97 1.25 9.33
C GLU A 68 -16.72 1.15 7.82
N ASN A 69 -17.39 0.20 7.16
CA ASN A 69 -17.27 -0.08 5.73
C ASN A 69 -15.86 -0.49 5.25
N GLU A 70 -14.93 -0.81 6.15
CA GLU A 70 -13.63 -1.42 5.81
C GLU A 70 -13.75 -2.95 5.91
N HIS A 71 -13.42 -3.66 4.83
CA HIS A 71 -13.26 -5.11 4.88
C HIS A 71 -11.91 -5.49 5.51
N GLY A 72 -10.88 -4.73 5.15
CA GLY A 72 -9.50 -4.86 5.61
C GLY A 72 -8.57 -4.01 4.75
N HIS A 73 -7.27 -4.13 4.95
CA HIS A 73 -6.29 -3.32 4.24
C HIS A 73 -4.99 -4.07 3.97
N PHE A 74 -4.34 -3.64 2.88
CA PHE A 74 -2.97 -4.06 2.58
C PHE A 74 -1.99 -3.20 3.35
N HIS A 75 -1.09 -3.79 4.12
CA HIS A 75 0.14 -3.11 4.54
C HIS A 75 1.23 -3.38 3.51
N ILE A 76 1.80 -2.33 2.95
CA ILE A 76 2.82 -2.41 1.90
C ILE A 76 4.17 -1.98 2.45
N PHE A 77 5.20 -2.75 2.12
CA PHE A 77 6.56 -2.58 2.56
C PHE A 77 7.50 -2.54 1.36
N ILE A 78 8.51 -1.67 1.45
CA ILE A 78 9.55 -1.55 0.43
C ILE A 78 10.93 -1.81 1.07
N SER A 79 11.85 -2.31 0.27
CA SER A 79 13.26 -2.47 0.65
C SER A 79 14.15 -2.27 -0.57
N ASP A 80 15.27 -1.58 -0.39
CA ASP A 80 16.37 -1.51 -1.35
C ASP A 80 17.33 -2.70 -1.22
N ASP A 81 17.14 -3.55 -0.21
CA ASP A 81 17.81 -4.85 -0.10
C ASP A 81 16.81 -5.96 -0.43
N VAL A 82 16.99 -6.57 -1.61
CA VAL A 82 16.21 -7.74 -2.05
C VAL A 82 16.55 -9.01 -1.27
N SER A 83 17.47 -8.94 -0.29
CA SER A 83 17.66 -10.02 0.67
C SER A 83 16.33 -10.35 1.35
N ARG A 84 16.08 -11.65 1.57
CA ARG A 84 14.80 -12.08 2.16
C ARG A 84 14.67 -11.70 3.64
N ARG A 85 15.66 -11.04 4.23
CA ARG A 85 15.70 -10.79 5.67
C ARG A 85 14.74 -9.68 6.06
N THR A 86 14.07 -9.85 7.20
CA THR A 86 12.94 -9.02 7.63
C THR A 86 13.38 -7.63 8.08
N GLU A 87 14.59 -7.48 8.60
CA GLU A 87 15.14 -6.23 9.14
C GLU A 87 15.39 -5.12 8.11
N TYR A 88 15.23 -5.39 6.82
CA TYR A 88 15.38 -4.41 5.74
C TYR A 88 14.06 -3.87 5.20
N TRP A 89 12.94 -4.38 5.67
CA TRP A 89 11.62 -3.98 5.19
C TRP A 89 11.09 -2.81 5.99
N GLN A 90 10.66 -1.78 5.27
CA GLN A 90 10.15 -0.56 5.88
C GLN A 90 8.72 -0.33 5.39
N HIS A 91 7.83 0.04 6.30
CA HIS A 91 6.44 0.28 5.93
C HIS A 91 6.34 1.53 5.06
N LEU A 92 5.77 1.35 3.88
CA LEU A 92 5.51 2.45 2.96
C LEU A 92 4.19 3.12 3.33
N ALA A 93 3.08 2.44 3.08
CA ALA A 93 1.73 2.88 3.36
C ALA A 93 0.80 1.67 3.41
N ALA A 94 -0.41 1.88 3.93
CA ALA A 94 -1.49 0.93 3.87
C ALA A 94 -2.60 1.40 2.93
N LEU A 95 -3.27 0.44 2.28
CA LEU A 95 -4.39 0.67 1.36
C LEU A 95 -5.66 0.02 1.92
N SER A 96 -6.61 0.84 2.35
CA SER A 96 -7.94 0.44 2.83
C SER A 96 -8.80 -0.09 1.69
N ILE A 97 -9.49 -1.20 1.94
CA ILE A 97 -10.39 -1.87 1.00
C ILE A 97 -11.77 -2.02 1.62
N ASP A 98 -12.81 -1.68 0.85
CA ASP A 98 -14.20 -1.82 1.27
C ASP A 98 -14.73 -3.25 1.17
N SER A 99 -15.99 -3.43 1.60
CA SER A 99 -16.70 -4.71 1.52
C SER A 99 -16.92 -5.25 0.09
N MET A 100 -16.75 -4.42 -0.93
CA MET A 100 -16.86 -4.76 -2.35
C MET A 100 -15.49 -4.96 -3.03
N GLY A 101 -14.40 -4.89 -2.27
CA GLY A 101 -13.03 -5.04 -2.79
C GLY A 101 -12.48 -3.77 -3.46
N GLN A 102 -13.12 -2.61 -3.28
CA GLN A 102 -12.67 -1.33 -3.84
C GLN A 102 -11.71 -0.59 -2.89
N PRO A 103 -10.68 0.08 -3.42
CA PRO A 103 -9.80 0.92 -2.60
C PRO A 103 -10.55 2.15 -2.07
N GLN A 104 -10.38 2.43 -0.78
CA GLN A 104 -11.06 3.55 -0.09
C GLN A 104 -10.11 4.68 0.30
N SER A 105 -8.93 4.34 0.82
CA SER A 105 -7.96 5.34 1.25
C SER A 105 -6.56 4.76 1.36
N TRP A 106 -5.57 5.59 1.11
CA TRP A 106 -4.19 5.36 1.53
C TRP A 106 -3.99 5.96 2.91
N PHE A 107 -3.29 5.25 3.80
CA PHE A 107 -2.98 5.77 5.11
C PHE A 107 -1.62 5.31 5.64
N CYS A 108 -1.09 6.09 6.56
CA CYS A 108 0.15 5.81 7.26
C CYS A 108 -0.14 5.61 8.75
N VAL A 109 0.50 4.60 9.32
CA VAL A 109 0.41 4.26 10.74
C VAL A 109 1.72 4.58 11.45
N ASN A 110 1.66 4.69 12.77
CA ASN A 110 2.84 4.89 13.59
C ASN A 110 3.79 3.69 13.55
N ASN A 111 5.09 3.95 13.78
CA ASN A 111 6.17 2.98 13.62
C ASN A 111 5.98 1.72 14.47
N TRP A 112 5.44 1.83 15.69
CA TRP A 112 5.17 0.67 16.55
C TRP A 112 4.17 -0.33 15.95
N VAL A 113 3.32 0.09 15.00
CA VAL A 113 2.33 -0.78 14.34
C VAL A 113 3.02 -1.77 13.39
N THR A 114 4.09 -1.32 12.72
CA THR A 114 4.78 -2.10 11.67
C THR A 114 6.19 -2.54 12.04
N GLY A 115 6.75 -2.06 13.15
CA GLY A 115 7.73 -2.78 13.97
C GLY A 115 9.20 -2.66 13.61
N ASP A 116 9.60 -2.34 12.38
CA ASP A 116 10.97 -2.70 11.97
C ASP A 116 11.89 -1.50 11.70
N LYS A 117 11.50 -0.50 10.89
CA LYS A 117 12.31 0.70 10.60
C LYS A 117 11.44 1.82 10.05
N TRP A 118 11.75 3.07 10.43
CA TRP A 118 11.14 4.25 9.81
C TRP A 118 11.68 4.47 8.40
N LEU A 119 10.79 4.70 7.43
CA LEU A 119 11.14 5.04 6.05
C LEU A 119 10.89 6.52 5.80
N PRO A 120 11.90 7.41 5.76
CA PRO A 120 11.67 8.82 5.42
C PRO A 120 11.07 9.00 4.02
N ALA A 121 10.25 10.03 3.82
CA ALA A 121 9.60 10.32 2.54
C ALA A 121 10.59 10.41 1.36
N GLU A 122 11.74 11.06 1.55
CA GLU A 122 12.79 11.16 0.53
C GLU A 122 13.41 9.81 0.14
N LYS A 123 13.58 8.89 1.11
CA LYS A 123 14.06 7.54 0.80
C LYS A 123 12.97 6.74 0.08
N ALA A 124 11.72 6.84 0.53
CA ALA A 124 10.57 6.20 -0.13
C ALA A 124 10.46 6.62 -1.61
N LYS A 125 10.65 7.91 -1.89
CA LYS A 125 10.71 8.44 -3.25
C LYS A 125 11.77 7.74 -4.09
N SER A 126 13.01 7.70 -3.60
CA SER A 126 14.12 7.03 -4.30
C SER A 126 13.82 5.54 -4.57
N ASP A 127 13.28 4.84 -3.58
CA ASP A 127 13.00 3.41 -3.70
C ASP A 127 11.82 3.13 -4.65
N LEU A 128 10.78 3.96 -4.64
CA LEU A 128 9.67 3.90 -5.60
C LEU A 128 10.12 4.19 -7.03
N LEU A 129 10.99 5.19 -7.24
CA LEU A 129 11.56 5.48 -8.56
C LEU A 129 12.37 4.31 -9.13
N LYS A 130 13.03 3.51 -8.27
CA LYS A 130 13.71 2.25 -8.66
C LYS A 130 12.70 1.14 -8.94
N LEU A 131 11.68 0.99 -8.09
CA LEU A 131 10.61 0.01 -8.28
C LEU A 131 9.95 0.18 -9.66
N PHE A 132 9.64 1.42 -10.05
CA PHE A 132 8.98 1.74 -11.33
C PHE A 132 9.90 1.67 -12.57
N GLN A 133 11.10 1.12 -12.43
CA GLN A 133 11.96 0.75 -13.57
C GLN A 133 11.87 -0.74 -13.91
N GLN A 134 11.22 -1.53 -13.06
CA GLN A 134 11.11 -2.98 -13.21
C GLN A 134 9.87 -3.35 -14.05
N ASP A 135 9.93 -4.49 -14.74
CA ASP A 135 8.79 -5.03 -15.48
C ASP A 135 7.86 -5.85 -14.57
N THR A 136 6.59 -5.94 -14.95
CA THR A 136 5.55 -6.62 -14.17
C THR A 136 5.18 -8.00 -14.74
N ILE A 137 5.99 -8.56 -15.65
CA ILE A 137 5.65 -9.76 -16.44
C ILE A 137 5.48 -10.98 -15.54
N LYS A 138 6.28 -11.08 -14.47
CA LYS A 138 6.28 -12.21 -13.53
C LYS A 138 5.23 -12.09 -12.42
N LEU A 139 4.51 -10.96 -12.35
CA LEU A 139 3.54 -10.70 -11.31
C LEU A 139 2.17 -11.32 -11.65
N SER A 140 1.51 -11.88 -10.63
CA SER A 140 0.10 -12.24 -10.66
C SER A 140 -0.79 -10.99 -10.82
N PRO A 141 -2.07 -11.14 -11.17
CA PRO A 141 -2.98 -10.00 -11.34
C PRO A 141 -3.04 -9.07 -10.11
N VAL A 142 -3.13 -9.62 -8.89
CA VAL A 142 -3.15 -8.79 -7.66
C VAL A 142 -1.80 -8.13 -7.36
N GLU A 143 -0.68 -8.80 -7.65
CA GLU A 143 0.64 -8.19 -7.49
C GLU A 143 0.84 -7.03 -8.47
N ARG A 144 0.42 -7.21 -9.74
CA ARG A 144 0.39 -6.12 -10.73
C ARG A 144 -0.50 -4.98 -10.29
N TRP A 145 -1.70 -5.29 -9.80
CA TRP A 145 -2.63 -4.30 -9.29
C TRP A 145 -1.99 -3.47 -8.16
N ILE A 146 -1.33 -4.09 -7.17
CA ILE A 146 -0.62 -3.36 -6.11
C ILE A 146 0.49 -2.47 -6.68
N PHE A 147 1.30 -3.00 -7.60
CA PHE A 147 2.37 -2.25 -8.25
C PHE A 147 1.83 -1.00 -8.97
N TYR A 148 0.78 -1.15 -9.76
CA TYR A 148 0.22 -0.04 -10.53
C TYR A 148 -0.60 0.92 -9.67
N MET A 149 -1.23 0.46 -8.58
CA MET A 149 -1.81 1.34 -7.56
C MET A 149 -0.74 2.26 -6.97
N LEU A 150 0.46 1.75 -6.66
CA LEU A 150 1.57 2.60 -6.21
C LEU A 150 2.03 3.58 -7.29
N ALA A 151 2.09 3.14 -8.55
CA ALA A 151 2.54 3.96 -9.67
C ALA A 151 1.56 5.10 -10.01
N VAL A 152 0.26 4.81 -10.09
CA VAL A 152 -0.80 5.80 -10.35
C VAL A 152 -0.86 6.83 -9.22
N TYR A 153 -0.78 6.39 -7.96
CA TYR A 153 -0.85 7.28 -6.81
C TYR A 153 0.51 7.86 -6.42
N PHE A 154 1.58 7.66 -7.20
CA PHE A 154 2.93 8.01 -6.78
C PHE A 154 3.09 9.46 -6.28
N PRO A 155 2.66 10.50 -7.02
CA PRO A 155 2.78 11.89 -6.54
C PRO A 155 2.03 12.10 -5.23
N LYS A 156 0.79 11.63 -5.17
CA LYS A 156 -0.08 11.75 -4.00
C LYS A 156 0.43 10.96 -2.78
N LEU A 157 1.10 9.82 -3.01
CA LEU A 157 1.76 9.04 -1.97
C LEU A 157 2.96 9.78 -1.38
N LEU A 158 3.71 10.55 -2.19
CA LEU A 158 4.77 11.40 -1.65
C LEU A 158 4.20 12.46 -0.70
N ASP A 159 3.14 13.16 -1.12
CA ASP A 159 2.45 14.15 -0.26
C ASP A 159 1.95 13.51 1.05
N LEU A 160 1.41 12.28 0.98
CA LEU A 160 0.98 11.52 2.14
C LEU A 160 2.15 11.20 3.09
N LEU A 161 3.30 10.80 2.55
CA LEU A 161 4.49 10.44 3.31
C LEU A 161 5.16 11.68 3.94
N GLU A 162 5.20 12.79 3.22
CA GLU A 162 5.66 14.08 3.76
C GLU A 162 4.77 14.53 4.91
N LYS A 163 3.44 14.46 4.74
CA LYS A 163 2.48 14.76 5.81
C LYS A 163 2.66 13.84 7.03
N ARG A 164 2.92 12.55 6.81
CA ARG A 164 3.23 11.58 7.87
C ARG A 164 4.47 12.00 8.65
N ASP A 165 5.53 12.37 7.96
CA ASP A 165 6.80 12.77 8.56
C ASP A 165 6.65 14.08 9.37
N SER A 166 5.97 15.08 8.82
CA SER A 166 5.64 16.33 9.54
C SER A 166 4.72 16.10 10.74
N THR A 167 3.83 15.11 10.68
CA THR A 167 2.97 14.75 11.82
C THR A 167 3.81 14.20 12.97
N ILE A 168 4.78 13.32 12.69
CA ILE A 168 5.73 12.83 13.71
C ILE A 168 6.55 13.99 14.29
N GLU A 169 7.07 14.88 13.45
CA GLU A 169 7.84 16.04 13.89
C GLU A 169 7.03 16.93 14.83
N SER A 170 5.78 17.26 14.46
CA SER A 170 4.92 18.13 15.27
C SER A 170 4.48 17.50 16.60
N LEU A 171 4.34 16.18 16.66
CA LEU A 171 4.02 15.45 17.90
C LEU A 171 5.25 15.23 18.79
N THR A 172 6.46 15.45 18.28
CA THR A 172 7.71 15.26 19.04
C THR A 172 7.99 16.48 19.92
N THR A 173 7.52 16.46 21.17
CA THR A 173 7.56 17.62 22.08
C THR A 173 8.93 17.95 22.68
N THR A 174 9.83 16.97 22.81
CA THR A 174 11.10 17.12 23.58
C THR A 174 12.35 16.66 22.81
N GLY A 175 12.26 16.51 21.49
CA GLY A 175 13.37 16.02 20.65
C GLY A 175 13.60 14.50 20.71
N HIS A 176 12.76 13.76 21.43
CA HIS A 176 12.83 12.29 21.52
C HIS A 176 11.83 11.65 20.55
N THR A 177 12.12 11.66 19.25
CA THR A 177 11.25 11.05 18.23
C THR A 177 10.96 9.58 18.52
N GLU A 178 11.87 8.88 19.20
CA GLU A 178 11.66 7.50 19.63
C GLU A 178 10.43 7.31 20.54
N ASP A 179 10.11 8.29 21.37
CA ASP A 179 8.94 8.21 22.25
C ASP A 179 7.66 8.32 21.42
N THR A 180 7.62 9.26 20.48
CA THR A 180 6.53 9.40 19.51
C THR A 180 6.34 8.11 18.68
N PHE A 181 7.43 7.49 18.26
CA PHE A 181 7.40 6.22 17.51
C PHE A 181 6.88 5.02 18.32
N LYS A 182 6.96 5.08 19.65
CA LYS A 182 6.53 4.03 20.58
C LYS A 182 5.17 4.34 21.23
N ASP A 183 4.63 5.54 21.03
CA ASP A 183 3.36 5.97 21.62
C ASP A 183 2.17 5.27 20.97
N ARG A 184 1.56 4.34 21.74
CA ARG A 184 0.41 3.53 21.32
C ARG A 184 -0.90 4.30 21.24
N SER A 185 -0.96 5.52 21.77
CA SER A 185 -2.12 6.40 21.61
C SER A 185 -2.18 6.99 20.19
N ILE A 186 -1.05 7.04 19.49
CA ILE A 186 -0.93 7.54 18.12
C ILE A 186 -0.90 6.33 17.19
N TYR A 187 -2.05 6.02 16.56
CA TYR A 187 -2.15 4.95 15.56
C TYR A 187 -1.99 5.47 14.14
N TYR A 188 -2.84 6.43 13.74
CA TYR A 188 -2.83 7.04 12.41
C TYR A 188 -1.98 8.31 12.39
N LEU A 189 -1.22 8.49 11.32
CA LEU A 189 -0.38 9.67 11.11
C LEU A 189 -0.83 10.51 9.91
N ALA A 190 -1.28 9.86 8.85
CA ALA A 190 -1.79 10.53 7.66
C ALA A 190 -2.78 9.62 6.94
N GLU A 191 -3.76 10.20 6.26
CA GLU A 191 -4.72 9.49 5.42
C GLU A 191 -5.08 10.38 4.22
N MET A 192 -5.35 9.73 3.09
CA MET A 192 -5.81 10.32 1.85
C MET A 192 -6.89 9.42 1.23
N PRO A 193 -8.09 9.95 0.90
CA PRO A 193 -9.13 9.16 0.24
C PRO A 193 -8.72 8.76 -1.18
N VAL A 194 -9.26 7.64 -1.63
CA VAL A 194 -9.13 7.11 -2.99
C VAL A 194 -10.50 7.16 -3.65
N ASP A 195 -10.59 7.87 -4.77
CA ASP A 195 -11.67 7.72 -5.73
C ASP A 195 -11.04 7.21 -7.02
N LEU A 196 -10.97 5.89 -7.15
CA LEU A 196 -10.20 5.26 -8.21
C LEU A 196 -10.75 5.61 -9.60
N LEU A 197 -12.08 5.71 -9.75
CA LEU A 197 -12.67 6.03 -11.05
C LEU A 197 -12.35 7.46 -11.45
N ASP A 198 -12.60 8.42 -10.56
CA ASP A 198 -12.33 9.84 -10.81
C ASP A 198 -10.83 10.09 -11.06
N ASP A 199 -9.95 9.43 -10.29
CA ASP A 199 -8.51 9.54 -10.45
C ASP A 199 -8.02 8.99 -11.79
N LEU A 200 -8.53 7.84 -12.23
CA LEU A 200 -8.19 7.28 -13.55
C LEU A 200 -8.73 8.13 -14.69
N THR A 201 -9.96 8.64 -14.57
CA THR A 201 -10.57 9.51 -15.59
C THR A 201 -9.75 10.78 -15.78
N LYS A 202 -9.39 11.47 -14.68
CA LYS A 202 -8.59 12.70 -14.73
C LYS A 202 -7.24 12.50 -15.40
N THR A 203 -6.55 11.40 -15.08
CA THR A 203 -5.27 11.06 -15.69
C THR A 203 -5.39 10.73 -17.19
N LEU A 204 -6.46 10.08 -17.62
CA LEU A 204 -6.66 9.80 -19.05
C LEU A 204 -7.01 11.06 -19.85
N GLU A 205 -7.79 11.97 -19.26
CA GLU A 205 -8.16 13.24 -19.87
C GLU A 205 -6.97 14.20 -19.98
N SER A 206 -6.12 14.29 -18.96
CA SER A 206 -4.92 15.15 -18.97
C SER A 206 -3.88 14.74 -20.01
N ASN A 207 -3.88 13.46 -20.42
CA ASN A 207 -2.98 12.93 -21.44
C ASN A 207 -3.55 13.02 -22.87
N SER A 208 -4.81 13.43 -23.01
CA SER A 208 -5.49 13.61 -24.31
C SER A 208 -5.50 15.08 -24.79
N ALA A 209 -4.98 16.00 -23.99
CA ALA A 209 -4.92 17.45 -24.24
C ALA A 209 -3.50 17.90 -24.59
#